data_AF-A0A1D2ULY8-F1
#
_entry.id   AF-A0A1D2ULY8-F1
#
_cell.length_a   1.000
_cell.length_b   1.000
_cell.length_c   1.000
_cell.angle_alpha   90.00
_cell.angle_beta   90.00
_cell.angle_gamma   90.00
#
_symmetry.space_group_name_H-M   'P 1'
#
loop_
_entity.id
_entity.type
_entity.pdbx_description
1 polymer ?
#
loop_
_entity_poly.entity_id
_entity_poly.type
_entity_poly.pdbx_seq_one_letter_code
_entity_poly.pdbx_strand_id
1 'polypeptide(L)'
;MLVKGVLSADDALLARDCGADGVIVSNHGGRTLDGAMAPIEALPAVADAVGDTMTVLMDSGVRRGADVVKALSLGARAVLVLAETDRVLAQIGCSCVADLHRGLLTPRGGEIAWAR
;
A
#
# COMPACT_ATOMS: atom_id res chain seq x y z
N MET A 1 -14.54 -0.57 5.76
CA MET A 1 -13.51 -1.05 6.71
C MET A 1 -12.28 -1.54 5.96
N LEU A 2 -11.08 -1.23 6.45
CA LEU A 2 -9.81 -1.76 5.93
C LEU A 2 -9.15 -2.66 6.97
N VAL A 3 -8.60 -3.81 6.55
CA VAL A 3 -7.83 -4.72 7.41
C VAL A 3 -6.33 -4.51 7.19
N LYS A 4 -5.59 -4.16 8.23
CA LYS A 4 -4.14 -3.93 8.16
C LYS A 4 -3.36 -5.07 8.79
N GLY A 5 -2.20 -5.37 8.22
CA GLY A 5 -1.32 -6.43 8.72
C GLY A 5 -1.39 -7.71 7.87
N VAL A 6 -2.01 -7.64 6.69
CA VAL A 6 -2.17 -8.79 5.80
C VAL A 6 -0.85 -9.07 5.10
N LEU A 7 -0.34 -10.29 5.21
CA LEU A 7 0.91 -10.74 4.59
C LEU A 7 0.76 -12.02 3.75
N SER A 8 -0.48 -12.52 3.59
CA SER A 8 -0.78 -13.71 2.81
C SER A 8 -2.04 -13.51 1.96
N ALA A 9 -2.14 -14.24 0.85
CA ALA A 9 -3.32 -14.25 -0.02
C ALA A 9 -4.55 -14.79 0.72
N ASP A 10 -4.38 -15.85 1.51
CA ASP A 10 -5.46 -16.49 2.26
C ASP A 10 -6.09 -15.53 3.27
N ASP A 11 -5.28 -14.75 3.99
CA ASP A 11 -5.77 -13.73 4.93
C ASP A 11 -6.51 -12.59 4.20
N ALA A 12 -6.08 -12.26 2.97
CA ALA A 12 -6.75 -11.25 2.16
C ALA A 12 -8.14 -11.72 1.71
N LEU A 13 -8.25 -12.98 1.28
CA LEU A 13 -9.52 -13.61 0.93
C LEU A 13 -10.43 -13.75 2.15
N LEU A 14 -9.89 -14.11 3.30
CA LEU A 14 -10.66 -14.16 4.55
C LEU A 14 -11.18 -12.77 4.93
N ALA A 15 -10.35 -11.73 4.81
CA ALA A 15 -10.77 -10.35 5.07
C ALA A 15 -11.92 -9.92 4.13
N ARG A 16 -11.84 -10.28 2.84
CA ARG A 16 -12.93 -10.08 1.88
C ARG A 16 -14.21 -10.75 2.34
N ASP A 17 -14.13 -12.02 2.70
CA ASP A 17 -15.28 -12.84 3.07
C ASP A 17 -15.91 -12.37 4.39
N CYS A 18 -15.13 -11.70 5.25
CA CYS A 18 -15.60 -10.97 6.42
C CYS A 18 -16.19 -9.57 6.13
N GLY A 19 -16.25 -9.15 4.85
CA GLY A 19 -16.84 -7.89 4.43
C GLY A 19 -15.92 -6.67 4.53
N ALA A 20 -14.60 -6.86 4.48
CA ALA A 20 -13.67 -5.74 4.35
C ALA A 20 -13.77 -5.10 2.96
N ASP A 21 -13.61 -3.78 2.87
CA ASP A 21 -13.56 -3.03 1.60
C ASP A 21 -12.15 -3.06 0.97
N GLY A 22 -11.15 -3.46 1.76
CA GLY A 22 -9.76 -3.41 1.37
C GLY A 22 -8.81 -3.91 2.44
N VAL A 23 -7.56 -4.11 2.03
CA VAL A 23 -6.47 -4.58 2.88
C VAL A 23 -5.25 -3.65 2.79
N ILE A 24 -4.48 -3.61 3.87
CA ILE A 24 -3.18 -2.95 3.93
C ILE A 24 -2.12 -4.01 4.16
N VAL A 25 -1.32 -4.26 3.12
CA VAL A 25 -0.16 -5.15 3.16
C VAL A 25 0.92 -4.47 3.99
N SER A 26 1.19 -5.03 5.16
CA SER A 26 1.96 -4.38 6.22
C SER A 26 2.54 -5.41 7.17
N ASN A 27 3.82 -5.27 7.52
CA ASN A 27 4.43 -5.97 8.65
C ASN A 27 4.64 -5.04 9.85
N HIS A 28 3.90 -3.91 9.88
CA HIS A 28 3.99 -2.88 10.91
C HIS A 28 5.38 -2.24 11.04
N GLY A 29 6.14 -2.19 9.95
CA GLY A 29 7.52 -1.69 9.96
C GLY A 29 8.50 -2.66 10.62
N GLY A 30 8.18 -3.97 10.62
CA GLY A 30 9.04 -5.01 11.19
C GLY A 30 9.10 -5.04 12.71
N ARG A 31 8.07 -4.53 13.41
CA ARG A 31 8.08 -4.38 14.87
C ARG A 31 7.19 -5.37 15.63
N THR A 32 6.35 -6.10 14.91
CA THR A 32 5.38 -7.02 15.52
C THR A 32 5.92 -8.44 15.57
N LEU A 33 6.40 -8.94 14.44
CA LEU A 33 6.93 -10.29 14.31
C LEU A 33 8.29 -10.22 13.62
N ASP A 34 9.34 -10.60 14.35
CA ASP A 34 10.68 -10.68 13.81
C ASP A 34 10.75 -11.74 12.70
N GLY A 35 11.38 -11.38 11.58
CA GLY A 35 11.46 -12.26 10.41
C GLY A 35 10.17 -12.36 9.60
N ALA A 36 9.14 -11.54 9.89
CA ALA A 36 7.98 -11.43 9.03
C ALA A 36 8.38 -10.99 7.61
N MET A 37 7.68 -11.53 6.61
CA MET A 37 7.88 -11.21 5.20
C MET A 37 7.86 -9.69 4.96
N ALA A 38 8.69 -9.23 4.02
CA ALA A 38 8.64 -7.83 3.60
C ALA A 38 7.33 -7.57 2.86
N PRO A 39 6.58 -6.48 3.15
CA PRO A 39 5.29 -6.23 2.52
C PRO A 39 5.34 -6.15 0.99
N ILE A 40 6.45 -5.66 0.43
CA ILE A 40 6.65 -5.61 -1.03
C ILE A 40 6.73 -7.01 -1.66
N GLU A 41 7.14 -8.04 -0.91
CA GLU A 41 7.21 -9.43 -1.36
C GLU A 41 5.84 -10.11 -1.28
N ALA A 42 5.04 -9.78 -0.26
CA ALA A 42 3.68 -10.30 -0.10
C ALA A 42 2.68 -9.67 -1.08
N LEU A 43 2.93 -8.41 -1.48
CA LEU A 43 1.99 -7.58 -2.22
C LEU A 43 1.44 -8.22 -3.51
N PRO A 44 2.24 -8.83 -4.40
CA PRO A 44 1.72 -9.38 -5.65
C PRO A 44 0.71 -10.50 -5.41
N ALA A 45 1.03 -11.44 -4.51
CA ALA A 45 0.16 -12.56 -4.19
C ALA A 45 -1.17 -12.09 -3.57
N VAL A 46 -1.12 -11.07 -2.71
CA VAL A 46 -2.32 -10.46 -2.12
C VAL A 46 -3.16 -9.77 -3.19
N ALA A 47 -2.54 -8.96 -4.05
CA ALA A 47 -3.23 -8.22 -5.11
C ALA A 47 -3.90 -9.16 -6.11
N ASP A 48 -3.19 -10.21 -6.55
CA ASP A 48 -3.72 -11.21 -7.48
C ASP A 48 -4.92 -11.97 -6.88
N ALA A 49 -4.87 -12.29 -5.57
CA ALA A 49 -5.93 -13.05 -4.91
C ALA A 49 -7.26 -12.29 -4.81
N VAL A 50 -7.21 -10.99 -4.50
CA VAL A 50 -8.42 -10.17 -4.33
C VAL A 50 -8.85 -9.46 -5.62
N GLY A 51 -7.94 -9.29 -6.58
CA GLY A 51 -8.20 -8.61 -7.85
C GLY A 51 -8.84 -7.23 -7.65
N ASP A 52 -9.76 -6.87 -8.53
CA ASP A 52 -10.45 -5.57 -8.47
C ASP A 52 -11.56 -5.51 -7.40
N THR A 53 -11.78 -6.59 -6.64
CA THR A 53 -12.90 -6.65 -5.67
C THR A 53 -12.62 -5.91 -4.37
N MET A 54 -11.35 -5.59 -4.09
CA MET A 54 -10.93 -4.92 -2.86
C MET A 54 -9.86 -3.86 -3.15
N THR A 55 -9.82 -2.81 -2.34
CA THR A 55 -8.70 -1.86 -2.39
C THR A 55 -7.47 -2.45 -1.69
N VAL A 56 -6.36 -2.59 -2.41
CA VAL A 56 -5.08 -3.04 -1.85
C VAL A 56 -4.17 -1.84 -1.63
N LEU A 57 -3.74 -1.60 -0.39
CA LEU A 57 -2.74 -0.60 -0.02
C LEU A 57 -1.49 -1.31 0.52
N MET A 58 -0.35 -0.62 0.54
CA MET A 58 0.89 -1.14 1.14
C MET A 58 1.53 -0.10 2.07
N ASP A 59 2.19 -0.55 3.13
CA ASP A 59 3.11 0.28 3.92
C ASP A 59 4.44 -0.44 4.23
N SER A 60 5.26 0.16 5.09
CA SER A 60 6.55 -0.36 5.58
C SER A 60 7.66 -0.40 4.51
N GLY A 61 8.79 0.27 4.77
CA GLY A 61 9.91 0.37 3.80
C GLY A 61 9.77 1.44 2.72
N VAL A 62 8.60 2.11 2.67
CA VAL A 62 8.29 3.43 2.10
C VAL A 62 9.35 4.55 2.16
N ARG A 63 10.43 4.64 1.35
CA ARG A 63 11.46 5.71 1.54
C ARG A 63 11.67 6.66 0.36
N ARG A 64 11.46 6.22 -0.88
CA ARG A 64 11.72 7.04 -2.09
C ARG A 64 10.61 6.85 -3.12
N GLY A 65 10.51 7.79 -4.07
CA GLY A 65 9.51 7.71 -5.15
C GLY A 65 9.61 6.42 -5.99
N ALA A 66 10.81 5.88 -6.18
CA ALA A 66 11.00 4.60 -6.87
C ALA A 66 10.33 3.42 -6.14
N ASP A 67 10.25 3.46 -4.82
CA ASP A 67 9.58 2.41 -4.03
C ASP A 67 8.06 2.50 -4.19
N VAL A 68 7.52 3.73 -4.28
CA VAL A 68 6.13 3.98 -4.63
C VAL A 68 5.80 3.36 -5.99
N VAL A 69 6.60 3.66 -7.02
CA VAL A 69 6.37 3.14 -8.37
C VAL A 69 6.42 1.62 -8.41
N LYS A 70 7.36 1.00 -7.70
CA LYS A 70 7.44 -0.48 -7.58
C LYS A 70 6.18 -1.05 -6.94
N ALA A 71 5.75 -0.51 -5.80
CA ALA A 71 4.54 -1.00 -5.12
C ALA A 71 3.30 -0.88 -6.00
N LEU A 72 3.12 0.26 -6.69
CA LEU A 72 2.01 0.44 -7.61
C LEU A 72 2.06 -0.54 -8.78
N SER A 73 3.26 -0.79 -9.32
CA SER A 73 3.46 -1.75 -10.41
C SER A 73 3.21 -3.20 -9.99
N LEU A 74 3.25 -3.49 -8.69
CA LEU A 74 3.03 -4.80 -8.09
C LEU A 74 1.59 -4.99 -7.56
N GLY A 75 0.68 -4.05 -7.85
CA GLY A 75 -0.75 -4.19 -7.56
C GLY A 75 -1.25 -3.39 -6.36
N ALA A 76 -0.41 -2.58 -5.71
CA ALA A 76 -0.94 -1.60 -4.74
C ALA A 76 -1.70 -0.47 -5.47
N ARG A 77 -2.81 -0.03 -4.90
CA ARG A 77 -3.52 1.18 -5.35
C ARG A 77 -2.85 2.45 -4.84
N ALA A 78 -2.28 2.39 -3.64
CA ALA A 78 -1.45 3.43 -3.08
C ALA A 78 -0.59 2.89 -1.94
N VAL A 79 0.41 3.69 -1.55
CA VAL A 79 1.27 3.39 -0.40
C VAL A 79 1.05 4.40 0.73
N LEU A 80 1.28 3.93 1.96
CA LEU A 80 1.27 4.75 3.17
C LEU A 80 2.72 4.94 3.63
N VAL A 81 3.15 6.19 3.76
CA VAL A 81 4.46 6.51 4.36
C VAL A 81 4.24 6.83 5.83
N LEU A 82 4.87 6.03 6.70
CA LEU A 82 4.76 6.16 8.15
C LEU A 82 6.10 6.64 8.72
N ALA A 83 6.06 7.57 9.67
CA ALA A 83 7.23 7.90 10.48
C ALA A 83 7.58 6.68 11.34
N GLU A 84 8.82 6.23 11.30
CA GLU A 84 9.32 4.99 11.94
C GLU A 84 9.31 4.98 13.48
N THR A 85 8.49 5.81 14.13
CA THR A 85 8.35 5.87 15.60
C THR A 85 6.90 6.04 16.02
N ASP A 86 6.44 5.15 16.90
CA ASP A 86 5.13 5.13 17.59
C ASP A 86 4.82 6.37 18.48
N ARG A 87 5.41 7.55 18.24
CA ARG A 87 5.01 8.82 18.87
C ARG A 87 3.86 9.54 18.14
N VAL A 88 3.33 8.97 17.06
CA VAL A 88 2.23 9.57 16.27
C VAL A 88 0.89 8.83 16.52
N LEU A 89 0.68 8.27 17.72
CA LEU A 89 -0.63 7.71 18.08
C LEU A 89 -1.73 8.77 18.28
N ALA A 90 -1.46 10.06 18.08
CA ALA A 90 -2.43 11.13 18.34
C ALA A 90 -2.69 12.11 17.18
N GLN A 91 -1.92 12.13 16.10
CA GLN A 91 -2.11 13.15 15.07
C GLN A 91 -1.42 12.76 13.77
N ILE A 92 -2.09 12.03 12.88
CA ILE A 92 -1.97 12.13 11.42
C ILE A 92 -2.97 11.12 10.85
N GLY A 93 -4.15 11.63 10.47
CA GLY A 93 -4.92 10.97 9.43
C GLY A 93 -4.13 11.06 8.12
N CYS A 94 -4.04 9.95 7.38
CA CYS A 94 -3.86 9.90 5.93
C CYS A 94 -2.93 10.94 5.25
N SER A 95 -1.74 11.28 5.76
CA SER A 95 -1.03 12.45 5.21
C SER A 95 -0.18 12.20 3.95
N CYS A 96 -0.14 10.99 3.38
CA CYS A 96 0.35 10.81 2.01
C CYS A 96 -0.10 9.46 1.43
N VAL A 97 -1.21 9.50 0.68
CA VAL A 97 -1.61 8.44 -0.25
C VAL A 97 -1.10 8.88 -1.63
N ALA A 98 -0.09 8.21 -2.15
CA ALA A 98 0.36 8.45 -3.52
C ALA A 98 -0.41 7.51 -4.47
N ASP A 99 -1.45 8.05 -5.13
CA ASP A 99 -2.19 7.38 -6.22
C ASP A 99 -1.69 7.93 -7.56
N LEU A 100 -1.05 7.10 -8.38
CA LEU A 100 -0.49 7.49 -9.68
C LEU A 100 -1.41 7.14 -10.85
N HIS A 101 -2.54 6.47 -10.61
CA HIS A 101 -3.27 5.73 -11.65
C HIS A 101 -3.93 6.62 -12.73
N ARG A 102 -3.93 7.95 -12.57
CA ARG A 102 -4.48 8.90 -13.56
C ARG A 102 -3.48 9.82 -14.27
N GLY A 103 -2.21 9.89 -13.84
CA GLY A 103 -1.24 10.82 -14.43
C GLY A 103 -0.42 10.28 -15.60
N LEU A 104 -0.27 8.95 -15.70
CA LEU A 104 0.68 8.32 -16.64
C LEU A 104 0.04 7.54 -17.79
N LEU A 105 -1.28 7.28 -17.75
CA LEU A 105 -1.96 6.41 -18.71
C LEU A 105 -2.90 7.16 -19.68
N THR A 106 -2.90 8.49 -19.72
CA THR A 106 -3.52 9.26 -20.80
C THR A 106 -2.49 10.18 -21.46
N PRO A 107 -2.04 9.89 -22.70
CA PRO A 107 -1.30 10.86 -23.48
C PRO A 107 -2.31 11.85 -24.08
N ARG A 108 -2.55 12.97 -23.40
CA ARG A 108 -3.08 14.18 -24.04
C ARG A 108 -2.27 15.37 -23.55
N GLY A 109 -1.74 16.11 -24.53
CA GLY A 109 -0.71 17.13 -24.35
C GLY A 109 -1.06 18.19 -23.31
N GLY A 110 -0.02 18.65 -22.63
CA GLY A 110 -0.05 19.73 -21.65
C GLY A 110 1.06 19.54 -20.64
N GLU A 111 2.09 20.37 -20.73
CA GLU A 111 3.30 20.44 -19.88
C GLU A 111 3.11 20.00 -18.42
N ILE A 112 3.97 19.07 -17.97
CA ILE A 112 4.23 18.82 -16.55
C ILE A 112 5.45 19.65 -16.16
N ALA A 113 5.22 20.79 -15.51
CA ALA A 113 6.26 21.57 -14.88
C ALA A 113 6.66 20.92 -13.55
N TRP A 114 7.88 20.38 -13.51
CA TRP A 114 8.58 20.08 -12.25
C TRP A 114 9.50 21.26 -11.92
N ALA A 115 9.50 21.69 -10.66
CA ALA A 115 10.26 22.78 -10.04
C ALA A 115 9.59 24.16 -10.06
N ARG A 116 9.09 24.59 -8.89
CA ARG A 116 9.78 25.52 -7.99
C ARG A 116 9.47 25.18 -6.54
#